data_AF-A0A1L7U4C6-F1
#
_entry.id   AF-A0A1L7U4C6-F1
#
_cell.length_a   1.000
_cell.length_b   1.000
_cell.length_c   1.000
_cell.angle_alpha   90.00
_cell.angle_beta   90.00
_cell.angle_gamma   90.00
#
_symmetry.space_group_name_H-M   'P 1'
#
loop_
_entity.id
_entity.type
_entity.pdbx_description
1 polymer ?
#
loop_
_entity_poly.entity_id
_entity_poly.type
_entity_poly.pdbx_seq_one_letter_code
_entity_poly.pdbx_strand_id
1 'polypeptide(L)'
;MPPRIPALPRFGTLNLCLRPAAKPATPNFLPIVQTANLSQREKKRKAKQDPYRWAQVQQRKAANVQRREELARERDEAWGDPVKGKTTPFIESLESAGQEAASRVPVDGSGNPLAEAHELPTSPELRNYFLTDSELTEAVKHAYTLTKPMIGVVESQMEPESGVDKAKQHEQRHQKAIEALRRITSLSNSSAKDRFHANVRRIVEEFGRHNTDLVLKGKPKSIHPNEVEMPPRSGPDTGSSEVQIAILTTKINTLSQALQINRGYKDKHNKRNLRLLLHRRQKLMKYMDRKERGSERWTHMVEKLGLTPATWKDQISL
;
A
#
# COMPACT_ATOMS: atom_id res chain seq x y z
N MET A 1 60.65 -24.91 24.24
CA MET A 1 59.58 -23.90 24.39
C MET A 1 59.64 -23.36 25.81
N PRO A 2 59.87 -22.06 26.04
CA PRO A 2 59.91 -21.48 27.38
C PRO A 2 58.51 -21.16 27.93
N PRO A 3 58.29 -21.17 29.25
CA PRO A 3 56.98 -20.97 29.88
C PRO A 3 56.54 -19.50 29.89
N ARG A 4 55.24 -19.26 29.69
CA ARG A 4 54.61 -17.92 29.70
C ARG A 4 54.29 -17.50 31.15
N ILE A 5 54.89 -16.40 31.60
CA ILE A 5 54.54 -15.69 32.84
C ILE A 5 53.48 -14.62 32.49
N PRO A 6 52.36 -14.50 33.24
CA PRO A 6 51.39 -13.42 33.00
C PRO A 6 51.92 -12.08 33.53
N ALA A 7 52.05 -11.09 32.63
CA ALA A 7 52.40 -9.72 32.97
C ALA A 7 51.17 -8.94 33.48
N LEU A 8 51.36 -8.14 34.53
CA LEU A 8 50.35 -7.21 35.08
C LEU A 8 50.04 -6.09 34.07
N PRO A 9 48.77 -5.63 33.94
CA PRO A 9 48.43 -4.54 33.05
C PRO A 9 48.96 -3.21 33.60
N ARG A 10 49.81 -2.55 32.81
CA ARG A 10 50.25 -1.17 33.06
C ARG A 10 49.09 -0.21 32.79
N PHE A 11 48.81 0.68 33.75
CA PHE A 11 47.91 1.82 33.56
C PHE A 11 48.50 2.75 32.49
N GLY A 12 47.80 2.88 31.36
CA GLY A 12 48.15 3.82 30.29
C GLY A 12 47.85 5.26 30.72
N THR A 13 48.81 6.14 30.48
CA THR A 13 48.72 7.59 30.68
C THR A 13 47.79 8.21 29.62
N LEU A 14 46.71 8.87 30.06
CA LEU A 14 45.84 9.66 29.20
C LEU A 14 46.37 11.09 29.10
N ASN A 15 46.70 11.54 27.88
CA ASN A 15 46.99 12.94 27.59
C ASN A 15 45.69 13.76 27.74
N LEU A 16 45.63 14.58 28.79
CA LEU A 16 44.54 15.49 29.09
C LEU A 16 44.72 16.82 28.32
N CYS A 17 43.91 17.01 27.28
CA CYS A 17 43.67 18.34 26.73
C CYS A 17 42.66 19.06 27.64
N LEU A 18 43.15 20.00 28.46
CA LEU A 18 42.34 20.82 29.35
C LEU A 18 41.45 21.80 28.56
N ARG A 19 40.14 21.50 28.48
CA ARG A 19 39.07 22.50 28.34
C ARG A 19 38.12 22.31 29.52
N PRO A 20 38.01 23.25 30.48
CA PRO A 20 37.08 23.12 31.59
C PRO A 20 35.69 23.54 31.09
N ALA A 21 34.91 22.59 30.57
CA ALA A 21 33.46 22.75 30.63
C ALA A 21 33.05 22.41 32.06
N ALA A 22 32.59 23.40 32.82
CA ALA A 22 32.03 23.21 34.16
C ALA A 22 30.74 22.36 34.06
N LYS A 23 30.90 21.04 34.00
CA LYS A 23 29.83 20.10 34.35
C LYS A 23 29.88 19.95 35.86
N PRO A 24 28.77 20.12 36.61
CA PRO A 24 28.77 19.77 38.02
C PRO A 24 29.16 18.30 38.14
N ALA A 25 30.26 18.03 38.85
CA ALA A 25 30.78 16.69 39.16
C ALA A 25 30.00 16.04 40.30
N THR A 26 28.67 16.18 40.31
CA THR A 26 27.81 15.34 41.14
C THR A 26 27.28 14.23 40.23
N PRO A 27 27.82 13.01 40.28
CA PRO A 27 27.04 11.89 39.77
C PRO A 27 25.69 11.94 40.49
N ASN A 28 24.59 11.89 39.75
CA ASN A 28 23.28 11.67 40.34
C ASN A 28 23.36 10.30 41.05
N PHE A 29 23.74 10.29 42.33
CA PHE A 29 23.53 9.20 43.26
C PHE A 29 22.03 9.13 43.55
N LEU A 30 21.21 8.97 42.52
CA LEU A 30 19.95 8.28 42.73
C LEU A 30 20.38 6.87 43.17
N PRO A 31 19.97 6.40 44.36
CA PRO A 31 20.29 5.04 44.74
C PRO A 31 19.78 4.15 43.62
N ILE A 32 20.67 3.35 43.04
CA ILE A 32 20.27 2.20 42.24
C ILE A 32 19.55 1.30 43.24
N VAL A 33 18.25 1.53 43.43
CA VAL A 33 17.40 0.62 44.15
C VAL A 33 17.35 -0.60 43.26
N GLN A 34 18.23 -1.57 43.52
CA GLN A 34 18.07 -2.90 42.99
C GLN A 34 16.70 -3.36 43.48
N THR A 35 15.69 -3.29 42.62
CA THR A 35 14.39 -3.90 42.87
C THR A 35 14.60 -5.40 42.76
N ALA A 36 15.22 -6.00 43.78
CA ALA A 36 15.33 -7.44 43.88
C ALA A 36 13.90 -7.99 43.92
N ASN A 37 13.57 -8.86 42.97
CA ASN A 37 12.30 -9.56 42.99
C ASN A 37 12.22 -10.35 44.30
N LEU A 38 11.23 -10.03 45.16
CA LEU A 38 10.99 -10.78 46.39
C LEU A 38 10.95 -12.29 46.12
N SER A 39 11.62 -13.06 46.98
CA SER A 39 11.56 -14.52 46.91
C SER A 39 10.13 -15.01 47.04
N GLN A 40 9.79 -16.14 46.41
CA GLN A 40 8.48 -16.76 46.53
C GLN A 40 8.10 -17.03 48.00
N ARG A 41 9.10 -17.37 48.84
CA ARG A 41 8.91 -17.56 50.28
C ARG A 41 8.49 -16.27 50.98
N GLU A 42 9.11 -15.15 50.64
CA GLU A 42 8.79 -13.84 51.22
C GLU A 42 7.44 -13.31 50.75
N LYS A 43 7.09 -13.52 49.48
CA LYS A 43 5.74 -13.20 48.96
C LYS A 43 4.65 -13.93 49.74
N LYS A 44 4.83 -15.23 49.99
CA LYS A 44 3.90 -16.04 50.81
C LYS A 44 3.83 -15.55 52.25
N ARG A 45 4.97 -15.21 52.87
CA ARG A 45 5.01 -14.66 54.24
C ARG A 45 4.23 -13.35 54.31
N LYS A 46 4.47 -12.42 53.38
CA LYS A 46 3.80 -11.11 53.32
C LYS A 46 2.29 -11.23 53.09
N ALA A 47 1.87 -12.17 52.24
CA ALA A 47 0.46 -12.46 52.00
C ALA A 47 -0.26 -13.02 53.25
N LYS A 48 0.43 -13.84 54.06
CA LYS A 48 -0.11 -14.36 55.33
C LYS A 48 -0.11 -13.32 56.46
N GLN A 49 0.86 -12.41 56.47
CA GLN A 49 1.01 -11.40 57.52
C GLN A 49 -0.13 -10.37 57.52
N ASP A 50 -0.64 -10.00 56.34
CA ASP A 50 -1.78 -9.09 56.20
C ASP A 50 -2.69 -9.55 55.05
N PRO A 51 -3.63 -10.48 55.32
CA PRO A 51 -4.49 -11.07 54.31
C PRO A 51 -5.42 -10.06 53.64
N TYR A 52 -5.96 -9.09 54.39
CA TYR A 52 -6.93 -8.12 53.88
C TYR A 52 -6.28 -7.11 52.94
N ARG A 53 -5.14 -6.52 53.33
CA ARG A 53 -4.38 -5.61 52.47
C ARG A 53 -3.86 -6.34 51.24
N TRP A 54 -3.42 -7.58 51.39
CA TRP A 54 -3.03 -8.42 50.26
C TRP A 54 -4.19 -8.60 49.27
N ALA A 55 -5.39 -8.92 49.74
CA ALA A 55 -6.58 -9.05 48.90
C ALA A 55 -6.94 -7.74 48.18
N GLN A 56 -6.93 -6.59 48.86
CA GLN A 56 -7.17 -5.29 48.23
C GLN A 56 -6.15 -4.96 47.13
N VAL A 57 -4.87 -5.25 47.37
CA VAL A 57 -3.81 -5.07 46.35
C VAL A 57 -4.04 -5.99 45.16
N GLN A 58 -4.44 -7.25 45.39
CA GLN A 58 -4.79 -8.16 44.30
C GLN A 58 -6.01 -7.67 43.51
N GLN A 59 -7.04 -7.13 44.16
CA GLN A 59 -8.21 -6.56 43.48
C GLN A 59 -7.83 -5.38 42.57
N ARG A 60 -7.03 -4.43 43.07
CA ARG A 60 -6.52 -3.30 42.26
C ARG A 60 -5.67 -3.77 41.09
N LYS A 61 -4.83 -4.78 41.31
CA LYS A 61 -4.02 -5.39 40.26
C LYS A 61 -4.90 -6.09 39.23
N ALA A 62 -5.90 -6.87 39.65
CA ALA A 62 -6.83 -7.58 38.78
C ALA A 62 -7.60 -6.59 37.88
N ALA A 63 -8.12 -5.50 38.45
CA ALA A 63 -8.78 -4.45 37.68
C ALA A 63 -7.85 -3.80 36.63
N ASN A 64 -6.59 -3.52 36.99
CA ASN A 64 -5.60 -2.99 36.03
C ASN A 64 -5.27 -4.01 34.93
N VAL A 65 -5.11 -5.29 35.30
CA VAL A 65 -4.84 -6.38 34.35
C VAL A 65 -6.01 -6.52 33.37
N GLN A 66 -7.25 -6.56 33.86
CA GLN A 66 -8.45 -6.58 33.02
C GLN A 66 -8.48 -5.38 32.06
N ARG A 67 -8.24 -4.16 32.56
CA ARG A 67 -8.20 -2.97 31.70
C ARG A 67 -7.08 -3.04 30.65
N ARG A 68 -5.92 -3.60 31.00
CA ARG A 68 -4.81 -3.79 30.06
C ARG A 68 -5.13 -4.84 29.01
N GLU A 69 -5.85 -5.90 29.37
CA GLU A 69 -6.32 -6.93 28.44
C GLU A 69 -7.33 -6.36 27.44
N GLU A 70 -8.28 -5.54 27.90
CA GLU A 70 -9.20 -4.81 27.02
C GLU A 70 -8.45 -3.93 26.02
N LEU A 71 -7.55 -3.08 26.52
CA LEU A 71 -6.72 -2.21 25.67
C LEU A 71 -5.78 -3.00 24.75
N ALA A 72 -5.40 -4.22 25.12
CA ALA A 72 -4.61 -5.09 24.25
C ALA A 72 -5.48 -5.60 23.10
N ARG A 73 -6.69 -6.09 23.39
CA ARG A 73 -7.65 -6.53 22.36
C ARG A 73 -7.97 -5.42 21.37
N GLU A 74 -8.26 -4.21 21.84
CA GLU A 74 -8.51 -3.04 20.98
C GLU A 74 -7.30 -2.73 20.07
N ARG A 75 -6.08 -2.84 20.60
CA ARG A 75 -4.85 -2.63 19.81
C ARG A 75 -4.62 -3.75 18.79
N ASP A 76 -4.88 -5.00 19.17
CA ASP A 76 -4.70 -6.17 18.31
C ASP A 76 -5.69 -6.14 17.13
N GLU A 77 -6.94 -5.74 17.38
CA GLU A 77 -7.95 -5.50 16.33
C GLU A 77 -7.53 -4.37 15.37
N ALA A 78 -6.93 -3.30 15.90
CA ALA A 78 -6.41 -2.22 15.08
C ALA A 78 -5.11 -2.61 14.33
N TRP A 79 -4.34 -3.57 14.84
CA TRP A 79 -3.04 -3.97 14.31
C TRP A 79 -3.14 -4.59 12.91
N GLY A 80 -4.15 -5.43 12.66
CA GLY A 80 -4.44 -6.02 11.36
C GLY A 80 -3.43 -7.08 10.87
N ASP A 81 -3.60 -7.52 9.62
CA ASP A 81 -2.74 -8.54 8.99
C ASP A 81 -1.42 -7.94 8.46
N PRO A 82 -0.24 -8.49 8.79
CA PRO A 82 1.04 -8.04 8.23
C PRO A 82 1.15 -8.16 6.69
N VAL A 83 0.36 -9.02 6.05
CA VAL A 83 0.35 -9.20 4.58
C VAL A 83 -0.65 -8.26 3.92
N LYS A 84 -1.94 -8.42 4.25
CA LYS A 84 -3.03 -7.71 3.54
C LYS A 84 -3.40 -6.38 4.20
N GLY A 85 -3.08 -6.16 5.48
CA GLY A 85 -3.58 -5.02 6.23
C GLY A 85 -5.08 -5.11 6.45
N LYS A 86 -5.81 -4.03 6.16
CA LYS A 86 -7.27 -3.99 6.09
C LYS A 86 -7.69 -3.83 4.63
N THR A 87 -8.60 -4.67 4.15
CA THR A 87 -9.13 -4.53 2.79
C THR A 87 -9.96 -3.25 2.68
N THR A 88 -9.67 -2.43 1.67
CA THR A 88 -10.40 -1.20 1.36
C THR A 88 -11.08 -1.32 0.00
N PRO A 89 -12.11 -0.50 -0.29
CA PRO A 89 -12.77 -0.49 -1.60
C PRO A 89 -11.79 -0.24 -2.75
N PHE A 90 -10.79 0.63 -2.53
CA PHE A 90 -9.74 0.85 -3.53
C PHE A 90 -8.94 -0.43 -3.80
N ILE A 91 -8.49 -1.13 -2.77
CA ILE A 91 -7.75 -2.40 -2.94
C ILE A 91 -8.60 -3.47 -3.64
N GLU A 92 -9.88 -3.59 -3.27
CA GLU A 92 -10.80 -4.54 -3.89
C GLU A 92 -11.03 -4.22 -5.38
N SER A 93 -11.18 -2.94 -5.73
CA SER A 93 -11.33 -2.51 -7.12
C SER A 93 -10.12 -2.84 -8.02
N LEU A 94 -8.96 -3.18 -7.45
CA LEU A 94 -7.77 -3.56 -8.22
C LEU A 94 -7.91 -4.97 -8.80
N GLU A 95 -8.78 -5.83 -8.25
CA GLU A 95 -9.02 -7.16 -8.81
C GLU A 95 -9.71 -7.11 -10.18
N SER A 96 -10.67 -6.19 -10.34
CA SER A 96 -11.39 -5.92 -11.58
C SER A 96 -10.75 -4.81 -12.42
N ALA A 97 -9.60 -4.30 -12.00
CA ALA A 97 -8.94 -3.14 -12.60
C ALA A 97 -9.84 -1.89 -12.73
N GLY A 98 -10.79 -1.72 -11.81
CA GLY A 98 -11.66 -0.55 -11.73
C GLY A 98 -12.83 -0.59 -12.72
N GLN A 99 -13.15 -1.76 -13.26
CA GLN A 99 -14.24 -1.93 -14.23
C GLN A 99 -15.58 -2.27 -13.55
N GLU A 100 -15.56 -2.76 -12.31
CA GLU A 100 -16.75 -3.10 -11.54
C GLU A 100 -17.11 -1.96 -10.60
N ALA A 101 -18.38 -1.54 -10.59
CA ALA A 101 -18.88 -0.45 -9.77
C ALA A 101 -19.18 -0.87 -8.32
N ALA A 102 -19.43 -2.15 -8.07
CA ALA A 102 -19.79 -2.68 -6.77
C ALA A 102 -18.97 -3.91 -6.40
N SER A 103 -18.78 -4.13 -5.10
CA SER A 103 -18.08 -5.29 -4.55
C SER A 103 -18.78 -6.61 -4.86
N ARG A 104 -17.99 -7.68 -4.97
CA ARG A 104 -18.51 -9.03 -5.16
C ARG A 104 -18.84 -9.64 -3.80
N VAL A 105 -20.12 -9.82 -3.51
CA VAL A 105 -20.56 -10.38 -2.24
C VAL A 105 -20.60 -11.92 -2.31
N PRO A 106 -20.04 -12.64 -1.31
CA PRO A 106 -20.23 -14.07 -1.17
C PRO A 106 -21.71 -14.41 -1.00
N VAL A 107 -22.18 -15.38 -1.76
CA VAL A 107 -23.58 -15.83 -1.72
C VAL A 107 -23.66 -17.14 -0.94
N ASP A 108 -24.71 -17.31 -0.13
CA ASP A 108 -24.98 -18.58 0.56
C ASP A 108 -25.39 -19.68 -0.44
N GLY A 109 -25.56 -20.92 0.06
CA GLY A 109 -26.02 -22.04 -0.78
C GLY A 109 -27.43 -21.89 -1.34
N SER A 110 -28.20 -20.88 -0.89
CA SER A 110 -29.57 -20.59 -1.28
C SER A 110 -29.69 -19.40 -2.24
N GLY A 111 -28.58 -18.72 -2.56
CA GLY A 111 -28.58 -17.56 -3.44
C GLY A 111 -28.68 -16.20 -2.72
N ASN A 112 -28.69 -16.16 -1.39
CA ASN A 112 -28.76 -14.90 -0.63
C ASN A 112 -27.35 -14.32 -0.38
N PRO A 113 -27.17 -13.00 -0.57
CA PRO A 113 -25.91 -12.33 -0.27
C PRO A 113 -25.62 -12.36 1.24
N LEU A 114 -24.40 -12.75 1.61
CA LEU A 114 -23.94 -12.81 3.01
C LEU A 114 -23.53 -11.44 3.57
N ALA A 115 -23.34 -10.44 2.71
CA ALA A 115 -22.99 -9.07 3.08
C ALA A 115 -23.63 -8.06 2.12
N GLU A 116 -23.60 -6.80 2.48
CA GLU A 116 -24.06 -5.74 1.59
C GLU A 116 -22.96 -5.39 0.57
N ALA A 117 -23.36 -5.21 -0.69
CA ALA A 117 -22.47 -4.72 -1.72
C ALA A 117 -22.18 -3.23 -1.46
N HIS A 118 -20.92 -2.83 -1.62
CA HIS A 118 -20.50 -1.44 -1.46
C HIS A 118 -19.86 -0.93 -2.75
N GLU A 119 -19.86 0.39 -2.94
CA GLU A 119 -19.34 1.02 -4.15
C GLU A 119 -17.82 0.96 -4.21
N LEU A 120 -17.30 0.69 -5.41
CA LEU A 120 -15.88 0.62 -5.71
C LEU A 120 -15.47 1.83 -6.58
N PRO A 121 -14.26 2.38 -6.38
CA PRO A 121 -13.74 3.44 -7.25
C PRO A 121 -13.46 2.88 -8.65
N THR A 122 -14.21 3.36 -9.64
CA THR A 122 -14.11 2.90 -11.05
C THR A 122 -13.21 3.79 -11.91
N SER A 123 -12.64 3.19 -12.96
CA SER A 123 -11.85 3.89 -13.99
C SER A 123 -12.29 3.38 -15.38
N PRO A 124 -13.50 3.75 -15.83
CA PRO A 124 -14.09 3.19 -17.06
C PRO A 124 -13.33 3.59 -18.33
N GLU A 125 -12.57 4.69 -18.28
CA GLU A 125 -11.79 5.20 -19.42
C GLU A 125 -10.64 4.28 -19.84
N LEU A 126 -10.18 3.39 -18.95
CA LEU A 126 -9.03 2.53 -19.20
C LEU A 126 -9.41 1.30 -20.02
N ARG A 127 -8.67 1.08 -21.10
CA ARG A 127 -8.78 -0.09 -21.97
C ARG A 127 -7.53 -0.97 -21.91
N ASN A 128 -7.64 -2.16 -22.49
CA ASN A 128 -6.50 -3.04 -22.69
C ASN A 128 -5.48 -2.42 -23.67
N TYR A 129 -4.26 -2.97 -23.70
CA TYR A 129 -3.16 -2.52 -24.57
C TYR A 129 -2.74 -1.06 -24.37
N PHE A 130 -2.83 -0.57 -23.13
CA PHE A 130 -2.41 0.80 -22.79
C PHE A 130 -3.23 1.90 -23.47
N LEU A 131 -4.44 1.59 -23.95
CA LEU A 131 -5.34 2.53 -24.60
C LEU A 131 -6.32 3.19 -23.62
N THR A 132 -6.89 4.31 -24.03
CA THR A 132 -8.07 4.94 -23.40
C THR A 132 -9.28 4.94 -24.33
N ASP A 133 -10.46 5.21 -23.77
CA ASP A 133 -11.68 5.41 -24.55
C ASP A 133 -11.55 6.56 -25.55
N SER A 134 -10.94 7.68 -25.12
CA SER A 134 -10.71 8.85 -25.99
C SER A 134 -9.78 8.51 -27.15
N GLU A 135 -8.63 7.90 -26.88
CA GLU A 135 -7.66 7.48 -27.91
C GLU A 135 -8.29 6.53 -28.93
N LEU A 136 -9.12 5.58 -28.46
CA LEU A 136 -9.83 4.67 -29.36
C LEU A 136 -10.82 5.43 -30.25
N THR A 137 -11.58 6.38 -29.70
CA THR A 137 -12.53 7.17 -30.49
C THR A 137 -11.85 8.05 -31.53
N GLU A 138 -10.72 8.66 -31.18
CA GLU A 138 -9.91 9.47 -32.10
C GLU A 138 -9.33 8.61 -33.22
N ALA A 139 -8.76 7.44 -32.88
CA ALA A 139 -8.24 6.51 -33.86
C ALA A 139 -9.32 5.99 -34.82
N VAL A 140 -10.51 5.68 -34.30
CA VAL A 140 -11.68 5.26 -35.09
C VAL A 140 -12.13 6.37 -36.03
N LYS A 141 -12.22 7.62 -35.54
CA LYS A 141 -12.60 8.78 -36.35
C LYS A 141 -11.60 9.02 -37.47
N HIS A 142 -10.30 8.96 -37.17
CA HIS A 142 -9.24 9.11 -38.15
C HIS A 142 -9.28 7.99 -39.21
N ALA A 143 -9.44 6.73 -38.79
CA ALA A 143 -9.59 5.60 -39.70
C ALA A 143 -10.82 5.73 -40.61
N TYR A 144 -11.95 6.23 -40.08
CA TYR A 144 -13.14 6.51 -40.88
C TYR A 144 -12.85 7.54 -41.98
N THR A 145 -12.16 8.64 -41.64
CA THR A 145 -11.83 9.68 -42.62
C THR A 145 -10.92 9.18 -43.73
N LEU A 146 -9.95 8.32 -43.42
CA LEU A 146 -9.03 7.75 -44.40
C LEU A 146 -9.66 6.68 -45.30
N THR A 147 -10.62 5.93 -44.77
CA THR A 147 -11.26 4.81 -45.50
C THR A 147 -12.53 5.22 -46.23
N LYS A 148 -12.99 6.47 -46.04
CA LYS A 148 -14.19 6.98 -46.69
C LYS A 148 -14.08 6.82 -48.22
N PRO A 149 -15.05 6.17 -48.88
CA PRO A 149 -14.97 5.95 -50.31
C PRO A 149 -14.95 7.29 -51.05
N MET A 150 -13.92 7.51 -51.86
CA MET A 150 -13.87 8.65 -52.78
C MET A 150 -14.71 8.31 -54.01
N ILE A 151 -15.70 9.14 -54.31
CA ILE A 151 -16.52 8.99 -55.52
C ILE A 151 -15.90 9.90 -56.58
N GLY A 152 -15.50 9.33 -57.72
CA GLY A 152 -14.98 10.11 -58.84
C GLY A 152 -16.06 11.02 -59.44
N VAL A 153 -15.69 12.19 -59.95
CA VAL A 153 -16.62 13.16 -60.54
C VAL A 153 -17.42 12.57 -61.71
N VAL A 154 -16.80 11.67 -62.49
CA VAL A 154 -17.45 10.98 -63.61
C VAL A 154 -18.40 9.89 -63.11
N GLU A 155 -17.98 9.13 -62.11
CA GLU A 155 -18.76 8.03 -61.52
C GLU A 155 -20.04 8.54 -60.83
N SER A 156 -19.97 9.68 -60.14
CA SER A 156 -21.13 10.29 -59.50
C SER A 156 -22.19 10.79 -60.49
N GLN A 157 -21.79 11.14 -61.71
CA GLN A 157 -22.68 11.61 -62.77
C GLN A 157 -23.32 10.46 -63.56
N MET A 158 -22.59 9.37 -63.77
CA MET A 158 -23.07 8.21 -64.54
C MET A 158 -23.89 7.23 -63.69
N GLU A 159 -23.49 6.97 -62.44
CA GLU A 159 -24.09 5.95 -61.58
C GLU A 159 -24.25 6.45 -60.13
N PRO A 160 -25.22 7.33 -59.84
CA PRO A 160 -25.38 7.90 -58.50
C PRO A 160 -25.76 6.85 -57.43
N GLU A 161 -26.46 5.76 -57.81
CA GLU A 161 -26.87 4.70 -56.89
C GLU A 161 -25.68 3.90 -56.33
N SER A 162 -24.65 3.67 -57.15
CA SER A 162 -23.46 2.90 -56.75
C SER A 162 -22.66 3.60 -55.64
N GLY A 163 -22.60 4.94 -55.66
CA GLY A 163 -21.98 5.75 -54.62
C GLY A 163 -22.70 5.67 -53.27
N VAL A 164 -24.04 5.66 -53.29
CA VAL A 164 -24.87 5.52 -52.08
C VAL A 164 -24.68 4.14 -51.45
N ASP A 165 -24.63 3.08 -52.26
CA ASP A 165 -24.44 1.72 -51.75
C ASP A 165 -23.03 1.50 -51.19
N LYS A 166 -21.99 2.06 -51.84
CA LYS A 166 -20.63 2.08 -51.29
C LYS A 166 -20.57 2.79 -49.94
N ALA A 167 -21.25 3.93 -49.79
CA ALA A 167 -21.32 4.65 -48.53
C ALA A 167 -22.04 3.83 -47.44
N LYS A 168 -23.18 3.19 -47.76
CA LYS A 168 -23.88 2.29 -46.83
C LYS A 168 -23.02 1.11 -46.39
N GLN A 169 -22.34 0.45 -47.33
CA GLN A 169 -21.44 -0.66 -47.03
C GLN A 169 -20.25 -0.21 -46.17
N HIS A 170 -19.68 0.96 -46.43
CA HIS A 170 -18.61 1.54 -45.63
C HIS A 170 -19.08 1.80 -44.19
N GLU A 171 -20.26 2.39 -44.01
CA GLU A 171 -20.85 2.64 -42.70
C GLU A 171 -21.10 1.35 -41.91
N GLN A 172 -21.68 0.31 -42.55
CA GLN A 172 -21.88 -0.99 -41.91
C GLN A 172 -20.56 -1.66 -41.50
N ARG A 173 -19.55 -1.61 -42.37
CA ARG A 173 -18.21 -2.14 -42.07
C ARG A 173 -17.55 -1.36 -40.94
N HIS A 174 -17.74 -0.04 -40.91
CA HIS A 174 -17.24 0.82 -39.84
C HIS A 174 -17.88 0.49 -38.50
N GLN A 175 -19.21 0.36 -38.44
CA GLN A 175 -19.93 -0.01 -37.21
C GLN A 175 -19.49 -1.39 -36.69
N LYS A 176 -19.35 -2.37 -37.58
CA LYS A 176 -18.82 -3.69 -37.23
C LYS A 176 -17.39 -3.62 -36.69
N ALA A 177 -16.54 -2.79 -37.30
CA ALA A 177 -15.17 -2.58 -36.83
C ALA A 177 -15.13 -1.91 -35.45
N ILE A 178 -15.97 -0.91 -35.19
CA ILE A 178 -16.09 -0.27 -33.88
C ILE A 178 -16.45 -1.29 -32.81
N GLU A 179 -17.46 -2.12 -33.05
CA GLU A 179 -17.88 -3.13 -32.08
C GLU A 179 -16.78 -4.16 -31.82
N ALA A 180 -16.13 -4.65 -32.88
CA ALA A 180 -15.00 -5.56 -32.76
C ALA A 180 -13.85 -4.95 -31.95
N LEU A 181 -13.45 -3.71 -32.26
CA LEU A 181 -12.40 -3.00 -31.54
C LEU A 181 -12.76 -2.78 -30.08
N ARG A 182 -14.00 -2.39 -29.77
CA ARG A 182 -14.48 -2.24 -28.39
C ARG A 182 -14.35 -3.53 -27.58
N ARG A 183 -14.66 -4.68 -28.19
CA ARG A 183 -14.55 -6.00 -27.54
C ARG A 183 -13.09 -6.43 -27.38
N ILE A 184 -12.25 -6.26 -28.40
CA ILE A 184 -10.82 -6.59 -28.37
C ILE A 184 -10.08 -5.78 -27.30
N THR A 185 -10.41 -4.49 -27.21
CA THR A 185 -9.79 -3.56 -26.26
C THR A 185 -10.42 -3.58 -24.87
N SER A 186 -11.47 -4.39 -24.65
CA SER A 186 -12.13 -4.47 -23.34
C SER A 186 -11.18 -5.04 -22.27
N LEU A 187 -11.13 -4.37 -21.12
CA LEU A 187 -10.28 -4.80 -20.00
C LEU A 187 -10.86 -6.02 -19.26
N SER A 188 -12.17 -6.27 -19.36
CA SER A 188 -12.83 -7.45 -18.79
C SER A 188 -12.24 -8.76 -19.34
N ASN A 189 -11.94 -8.80 -20.65
CA ASN A 189 -11.40 -9.96 -21.35
C ASN A 189 -9.86 -10.06 -21.28
N SER A 190 -9.21 -9.15 -20.54
CA SER A 190 -7.76 -9.05 -20.47
C SER A 190 -7.11 -10.06 -19.52
N SER A 191 -5.80 -10.27 -19.69
CA SER A 191 -4.99 -11.11 -18.80
C SER A 191 -4.74 -10.43 -17.45
N ALA A 192 -4.38 -11.21 -16.43
CA ALA A 192 -3.94 -10.68 -15.13
C ALA A 192 -2.76 -9.70 -15.26
N LYS A 193 -1.89 -9.91 -16.27
CA LYS A 193 -0.78 -9.00 -16.58
C LYS A 193 -1.29 -7.63 -17.06
N ASP A 194 -2.29 -7.63 -17.93
CA ASP A 194 -2.86 -6.40 -18.50
C ASP A 194 -3.62 -5.62 -17.43
N ARG A 195 -4.42 -6.31 -16.61
CA ARG A 195 -5.07 -5.73 -15.43
C ARG A 195 -4.05 -5.10 -14.47
N PHE A 196 -2.92 -5.76 -14.25
CA PHE A 196 -1.84 -5.21 -13.43
C PHE A 196 -1.29 -3.90 -14.03
N HIS A 197 -1.08 -3.83 -15.35
CA HIS A 197 -0.61 -2.61 -15.99
C HIS A 197 -1.65 -1.48 -15.96
N ALA A 198 -2.93 -1.78 -16.13
CA ALA A 198 -4.01 -0.82 -15.94
C ALA A 198 -4.06 -0.30 -14.49
N ASN A 199 -3.91 -1.18 -13.51
CA ASN A 199 -3.81 -0.81 -12.10
C ASN A 199 -2.59 0.07 -11.79
N VAL A 200 -1.45 -0.14 -12.44
CA VAL A 200 -0.28 0.74 -12.27
C VAL A 200 -0.63 2.17 -12.71
N ARG A 201 -1.39 2.36 -13.80
CA ARG A 201 -1.85 3.69 -14.20
C ARG A 201 -2.77 4.32 -13.17
N ARG A 202 -3.79 3.58 -12.71
CA ARG A 202 -4.71 4.03 -11.65
C ARG A 202 -3.96 4.44 -10.37
N ILE A 203 -2.94 3.68 -10.00
CA ILE A 203 -2.09 3.97 -8.85
C ILE A 203 -1.27 5.24 -9.05
N VAL A 204 -0.71 5.45 -10.24
CA VAL A 204 0.04 6.67 -10.58
C VAL A 204 -0.88 7.88 -10.59
N GLU A 205 -2.12 7.73 -11.05
CA GLU A 205 -3.14 8.78 -11.03
C GLU A 205 -3.57 9.13 -9.60
N GLU A 206 -3.85 8.14 -8.75
CA GLU A 206 -4.33 8.34 -7.38
C GLU A 206 -3.23 8.84 -6.43
N PHE A 207 -2.02 8.26 -6.51
CA PHE A 207 -0.93 8.51 -5.54
C PHE A 207 0.22 9.33 -6.11
N GLY A 208 0.22 9.64 -7.41
CA GLY A 208 1.26 10.43 -8.04
C GLY A 208 1.34 11.83 -7.42
N ARG A 209 2.56 12.29 -7.13
CA ARG A 209 2.78 13.62 -6.54
C ARG A 209 2.36 14.76 -7.45
N HIS A 210 2.32 14.51 -8.75
CA HIS A 210 1.81 15.46 -9.74
C HIS A 210 0.32 15.80 -9.54
N ASN A 211 -0.49 14.87 -9.01
CA ASN A 211 -1.91 15.09 -8.72
C ASN A 211 -2.14 15.42 -7.24
N THR A 212 -1.51 14.66 -6.34
CA THR A 212 -1.73 14.82 -4.89
C THR A 212 -1.20 16.13 -4.33
N ASP A 213 -0.16 16.74 -4.91
CA ASP A 213 0.32 18.07 -4.49
C ASP A 213 -0.72 19.18 -4.77
N LEU A 214 -1.69 18.95 -5.68
CA LEU A 214 -2.78 19.89 -6.00
C LEU A 214 -3.99 19.74 -5.07
N VAL A 215 -4.27 18.49 -4.66
CA VAL A 215 -5.48 18.14 -3.90
C VAL A 215 -5.24 18.15 -2.38
N LEU A 216 -4.10 17.62 -1.94
CA LEU A 216 -3.80 17.43 -0.51
C LEU A 216 -2.99 18.61 0.04
N LYS A 217 -3.18 18.91 1.32
CA LYS A 217 -2.41 19.96 1.98
C LYS A 217 -0.97 19.50 2.19
N GLY A 218 -0.05 20.39 1.82
CA GLY A 218 1.36 20.23 2.11
C GLY A 218 1.64 20.22 3.62
N LYS A 219 2.83 19.76 3.99
CA LYS A 219 3.30 19.86 5.37
C LYS A 219 3.38 21.32 5.81
N PRO A 220 3.12 21.62 7.10
CA PRO A 220 3.38 22.96 7.62
C PRO A 220 4.85 23.32 7.39
N LYS A 221 5.08 24.50 6.84
CA LYS A 221 6.43 25.06 6.63
C LYS A 221 7.09 25.31 7.98
N SER A 222 8.43 25.26 8.02
CA SER A 222 9.19 25.67 9.20
C SER A 222 9.02 27.17 9.44
N ILE A 223 9.22 27.62 10.68
CA ILE A 223 9.11 29.04 11.10
C ILE A 223 9.95 29.96 10.19
N HIS A 224 11.14 29.50 9.80
CA HIS A 224 11.98 30.15 8.79
C HIS A 224 12.16 29.18 7.61
N PRO A 225 11.30 29.25 6.59
CA PRO A 225 11.44 28.39 5.43
C PRO A 225 12.49 28.98 4.50
N ASN A 226 13.54 28.21 4.21
CA ASN A 226 14.48 28.58 3.16
C ASN A 226 13.88 28.09 1.83
N GLU A 227 12.99 28.88 1.25
CA GLU A 227 12.26 28.53 0.03
C GLU A 227 13.15 28.77 -1.19
N VAL A 228 13.63 27.68 -1.77
CA VAL A 228 14.24 27.67 -3.10
C VAL A 228 13.19 27.18 -4.08
N GLU A 229 12.92 27.95 -5.12
CA GLU A 229 12.02 27.53 -6.19
C GLU A 229 12.60 26.30 -6.89
N MET A 230 11.83 25.21 -6.89
CA MET A 230 12.20 23.99 -7.59
C MET A 230 11.65 24.03 -9.02
N PRO A 231 12.40 23.52 -10.03
CA PRO A 231 11.88 23.44 -11.37
C PRO A 231 10.64 22.54 -11.43
N PRO A 232 9.71 22.82 -12.36
CA PRO A 232 8.55 21.96 -12.56
C PRO A 232 8.99 20.55 -12.98
N ARG A 233 8.16 19.56 -12.67
CA ARG A 233 8.41 18.18 -13.07
C ARG A 233 8.29 18.06 -14.60
N SER A 234 9.21 17.32 -15.22
CA SER A 234 9.17 17.07 -16.66
C SER A 234 8.06 16.10 -17.09
N GLY A 235 7.48 15.34 -16.16
CA GLY A 235 6.49 14.32 -16.47
C GLY A 235 5.81 13.72 -15.24
N PRO A 236 5.01 12.65 -15.44
CA PRO A 236 4.27 11.99 -14.38
C PRO A 236 5.20 11.40 -13.33
N ASP A 237 4.80 11.53 -12.07
CA ASP A 237 5.53 10.95 -10.95
C ASP A 237 5.22 9.46 -10.81
N THR A 238 6.20 8.62 -11.15
CA THR A 238 6.12 7.15 -11.10
C THR A 238 7.06 6.53 -10.06
N GLY A 239 7.97 7.34 -9.50
CA GLY A 239 9.07 6.88 -8.66
C GLY A 239 8.90 7.18 -7.18
N SER A 240 7.85 7.89 -6.79
CA SER A 240 7.62 8.25 -5.40
C SER A 240 7.32 7.04 -4.50
N SER A 241 7.58 7.19 -3.19
CA SER A 241 7.42 6.08 -2.26
C SER A 241 5.98 5.61 -2.18
N GLU A 242 5.02 6.53 -2.30
CA GLU A 242 3.58 6.26 -2.31
C GLU A 242 3.19 5.32 -3.46
N VAL A 243 3.59 5.69 -4.69
CA VAL A 243 3.35 4.91 -5.90
C VAL A 243 4.02 3.54 -5.80
N GLN A 244 5.29 3.49 -5.36
CA GLN A 244 6.00 2.21 -5.19
C GLN A 244 5.33 1.29 -4.16
N ILE A 245 4.86 1.83 -3.03
CA ILE A 245 4.16 1.07 -1.99
C ILE A 245 2.83 0.53 -2.50
N ALA A 246 2.07 1.34 -3.23
CA ALA A 246 0.81 0.92 -3.86
C ALA A 246 1.02 -0.21 -4.89
N ILE A 247 2.02 -0.09 -5.78
CA ILE A 247 2.36 -1.14 -6.76
C ILE A 247 2.82 -2.43 -6.05
N LEU A 248 3.58 -2.32 -4.97
CA LEU A 248 3.96 -3.51 -4.20
C LEU A 248 2.75 -4.16 -3.54
N THR A 249 1.81 -3.36 -3.05
CA THR A 249 0.58 -3.86 -2.40
C THR A 249 -0.28 -4.64 -3.38
N THR A 250 -0.42 -4.18 -4.63
CA THR A 250 -1.14 -4.97 -5.65
C THR A 250 -0.45 -6.29 -5.98
N LYS A 251 0.88 -6.29 -6.12
CA LYS A 251 1.65 -7.52 -6.34
C LYS A 251 1.55 -8.50 -5.17
N ILE A 252 1.57 -7.98 -3.94
CA ILE A 252 1.44 -8.80 -2.72
C ILE A 252 0.06 -9.44 -2.68
N ASN A 253 -1.00 -8.68 -2.97
CA ASN A 253 -2.37 -9.20 -2.95
C ASN A 253 -2.59 -10.28 -4.01
N THR A 254 -2.18 -10.02 -5.26
CA THR A 254 -2.32 -10.99 -6.36
C THR A 254 -1.54 -12.27 -6.09
N LEU A 255 -0.29 -12.15 -5.60
CA LEU A 255 0.55 -13.30 -5.27
C LEU A 255 0.02 -14.06 -4.04
N SER A 256 -0.45 -13.35 -3.02
CA SER A 256 -1.05 -13.94 -1.82
C SER A 256 -2.29 -14.78 -2.17
N GLN A 257 -3.18 -14.24 -3.01
CA GLN A 257 -4.37 -14.96 -3.50
C GLN A 257 -3.99 -16.18 -4.32
N ALA A 258 -3.04 -16.05 -5.26
CA ALA A 258 -2.58 -17.17 -6.08
C ALA A 258 -1.96 -18.31 -5.25
N LEU A 259 -1.29 -18.00 -4.13
CA LEU A 259 -0.73 -19.00 -3.22
C LEU A 259 -1.80 -19.68 -2.34
N GLN A 260 -2.93 -19.02 -2.09
CA GLN A 260 -4.05 -19.57 -1.33
C GLN A 260 -4.90 -20.52 -2.18
N ILE A 261 -4.98 -20.28 -3.48
CA ILE A 261 -5.82 -21.02 -4.43
C ILE A 261 -5.02 -22.17 -5.09
N ASN A 262 -5.70 -23.23 -5.54
CA ASN A 262 -5.21 -24.28 -6.46
C ASN A 262 -3.77 -24.79 -6.24
N ARG A 263 -3.56 -25.70 -5.27
CA ARG A 263 -2.22 -26.30 -4.95
C ARG A 263 -1.10 -25.28 -4.70
N GLY A 264 -1.38 -23.98 -4.59
CA GLY A 264 -0.41 -22.91 -4.36
C GLY A 264 0.41 -23.06 -3.08
N TYR A 265 -0.13 -23.79 -2.09
CA TYR A 265 0.61 -24.16 -0.87
C TYR A 265 1.91 -24.95 -1.14
N LYS A 266 2.03 -25.62 -2.30
CA LYS A 266 3.23 -26.35 -2.72
C LYS A 266 4.31 -25.45 -3.32
N ASP A 267 3.97 -24.23 -3.74
CA ASP A 267 4.90 -23.32 -4.39
C ASP A 267 5.79 -22.60 -3.36
N LYS A 268 6.97 -23.17 -3.11
CA LYS A 268 7.95 -22.63 -2.15
C LYS A 268 8.70 -21.41 -2.69
N HIS A 269 8.86 -21.29 -4.01
CA HIS A 269 9.61 -20.20 -4.63
C HIS A 269 8.81 -18.90 -4.54
N ASN A 270 7.52 -18.96 -4.85
CA ASN A 270 6.66 -17.79 -4.76
C ASN A 270 6.35 -17.37 -3.32
N LYS A 271 6.37 -18.29 -2.33
CA LYS A 271 6.36 -17.90 -0.91
C LYS A 271 7.57 -17.07 -0.51
N ARG A 272 8.77 -17.40 -1.03
CA ARG A 272 9.97 -16.57 -0.84
C ARG A 272 9.80 -15.21 -1.52
N ASN A 273 9.29 -15.18 -2.75
CA ASN A 273 9.05 -13.94 -3.49
C ASN A 273 8.07 -13.01 -2.76
N LEU A 274 6.97 -13.57 -2.21
CA LEU A 274 6.02 -12.83 -1.39
C LEU A 274 6.70 -12.19 -0.18
N ARG A 275 7.55 -12.93 0.53
CA ARG A 275 8.32 -12.43 1.67
C ARG A 275 9.24 -11.27 1.28
N LEU A 276 9.93 -11.37 0.14
CA LEU A 276 10.79 -10.30 -0.37
C LEU A 276 10.00 -9.04 -0.72
N LEU A 277 8.82 -9.18 -1.32
CA LEU A 277 7.94 -8.05 -1.62
C LEU A 277 7.44 -7.35 -0.35
N LEU A 278 7.03 -8.13 0.67
CA LEU A 278 6.61 -7.60 1.97
C LEU A 278 7.71 -6.82 2.65
N HIS A 279 8.93 -7.38 2.73
CA HIS A 279 10.07 -6.70 3.35
C HIS A 279 10.50 -5.47 2.56
N ARG A 280 10.38 -5.47 1.22
CA ARG A 280 10.62 -4.28 0.39
C ARG A 280 9.60 -3.18 0.69
N ARG A 281 8.31 -3.52 0.77
CA ARG A 281 7.23 -2.58 1.14
C ARG A 281 7.46 -2.03 2.55
N GLN A 282 7.82 -2.89 3.51
CA GLN A 282 8.13 -2.49 4.88
C GLN A 282 9.27 -1.45 4.94
N LYS A 283 10.36 -1.64 4.17
CA LYS A 283 11.47 -0.67 4.12
C LYS A 283 11.01 0.69 3.59
N LEU A 284 10.20 0.70 2.52
CA LEU A 284 9.66 1.93 1.96
C LEU A 284 8.70 2.63 2.93
N MET A 285 7.82 1.88 3.60
CA MET A 285 6.92 2.40 4.62
C MET A 285 7.68 3.04 5.79
N LYS A 286 8.71 2.36 6.34
CA LYS A 286 9.57 2.92 7.40
C LYS A 286 10.28 4.21 6.96
N TYR A 287 10.75 4.25 5.71
CA TYR A 287 11.37 5.46 5.16
C TYR A 287 10.36 6.61 5.06
N MET A 288 9.17 6.32 4.50
CA MET A 288 8.14 7.31 4.25
C MET A 288 7.54 7.84 5.56
N ASP A 289 7.27 6.99 6.56
CA ASP A 289 6.78 7.38 7.89
C ASP A 289 7.70 8.45 8.52
N ARG A 290 9.02 8.19 8.52
CA ARG A 290 10.03 9.15 9.01
C ARG A 290 10.11 10.44 8.19
N LYS A 291 9.96 10.36 6.87
CA LYS A 291 10.12 11.51 5.96
C LYS A 291 8.87 12.39 5.94
N GLU A 292 7.70 11.77 5.99
CA GLU A 292 6.40 12.43 5.94
C GLU A 292 5.93 12.93 7.31
N ARG A 293 6.30 12.27 8.41
CA ARG A 293 5.95 12.65 9.79
C ARG A 293 4.44 12.88 9.97
N GLY A 294 3.62 12.02 9.37
CA GLY A 294 2.16 12.12 9.46
C GLY A 294 1.54 13.25 8.62
N SER A 295 2.15 13.58 7.48
CA SER A 295 1.52 14.49 6.50
C SER A 295 0.19 13.92 5.98
N GLU A 296 -0.70 14.78 5.46
CA GLU A 296 -1.96 14.34 4.87
C GLU A 296 -1.76 13.35 3.72
N ARG A 297 -0.65 13.48 2.98
CA ARG A 297 -0.22 12.54 1.94
C ARG A 297 0.04 11.13 2.48
N TRP A 298 0.70 11.04 3.64
CA TRP A 298 0.94 9.75 4.30
C TRP A 298 -0.37 9.13 4.76
N THR A 299 -1.21 9.91 5.42
CA THR A 299 -2.52 9.46 5.90
C THR A 299 -3.40 8.98 4.75
N HIS A 300 -3.49 9.76 3.67
CA HIS A 300 -4.23 9.40 2.46
C HIS A 300 -3.77 8.05 1.88
N MET A 301 -2.45 7.84 1.75
CA MET A 301 -1.91 6.57 1.27
C MET A 301 -2.27 5.41 2.20
N VAL A 302 -2.09 5.58 3.51
CA VAL A 302 -2.35 4.55 4.52
C VAL A 302 -3.82 4.16 4.54
N GLU A 303 -4.72 5.14 4.51
CA GLU A 303 -6.18 4.92 4.52
C GLU A 303 -6.68 4.29 3.24
N LYS A 304 -6.27 4.81 2.07
CA LYS A 304 -6.70 4.27 0.76
C LYS A 304 -6.21 2.85 0.52
N LEU A 305 -4.96 2.54 0.86
CA LEU A 305 -4.39 1.19 0.70
C LEU A 305 -4.70 0.25 1.86
N GLY A 306 -5.28 0.76 2.96
CA GLY A 306 -5.59 -0.03 4.15
C GLY A 306 -4.37 -0.59 4.88
N LEU A 307 -3.25 0.13 4.85
CA LEU A 307 -1.99 -0.35 5.44
C LEU A 307 -2.01 -0.15 6.95
N THR A 308 -1.97 -1.23 7.71
CA THR A 308 -1.94 -1.16 9.18
C THR A 308 -0.51 -1.23 9.73
N PRO A 309 -0.28 -0.81 10.99
CA PRO A 309 1.04 -0.88 11.63
C PRO A 309 1.72 -2.25 11.55
N ALA A 310 0.96 -3.35 11.51
CA ALA A 310 1.48 -4.71 11.30
C ALA A 310 2.34 -4.84 10.03
N THR A 311 2.03 -4.06 9.00
CA THR A 311 2.71 -4.15 7.69
C THR A 311 4.09 -3.48 7.68
N TRP A 312 4.44 -2.66 8.68
CA TRP A 312 5.77 -2.04 8.73
C TRP A 312 6.46 -1.93 10.09
N LYS A 313 5.77 -1.85 11.23
CA LYS A 313 6.44 -1.56 12.52
C LYS A 313 7.32 -2.73 12.98
N ASP A 314 6.71 -3.91 13.14
CA ASP A 314 7.38 -5.09 13.69
C ASP A 314 7.97 -6.01 12.61
N GLN A 315 8.64 -7.07 13.04
CA GLN A 315 9.20 -8.07 12.14
C GLN A 315 8.08 -8.87 11.46
N ILE A 316 8.05 -8.87 10.13
CA ILE A 316 7.12 -9.69 9.37
C ILE A 316 7.66 -11.13 9.30
N SER A 317 6.99 -12.04 10.01
CA SER A 317 7.20 -13.49 9.93
C SER A 317 6.05 -14.17 9.19
N LEU A 318 6.39 -14.89 8.12
CA LEU A 318 5.50 -15.77 7.35
C LEU A 318 5.91 -17.23 7.53
#